data_AF-A0A022RFP6-F1
#
_entry.id   AF-A0A022RFP6-F1
#
_cell.length_a   1.000
_cell.length_b   1.000
_cell.length_c   1.000
_cell.angle_alpha   90.00
_cell.angle_beta   90.00
_cell.angle_gamma   90.00
#
_symmetry.space_group_name_H-M   'P 1'
#
loop_
_entity.id
_entity.type
_entity.pdbx_description
1 polymer ?
#
loop_
_entity_poly.entity_id
_entity_poly.type
_entity_poly.pdbx_seq_one_letter_code
_entity_poly.pdbx_strand_id
1 'polypeptide(L)' 'MVDHWLIKLLMCSVFILNAQLAHGAKFVNLTFLEWAVPKGAVCLDGSPPAYALDEGFGDGANNWVIFIE' A
#
# COMPACT_ATOMS: atom_id res chain seq x y z
N MET A 1 -25.04 15.28 -33.51
CA MET A 1 -24.47 16.48 -32.86
C MET A 1 -24.29 16.13 -31.40
N VAL A 2 -23.18 15.47 -31.05
CA VAL A 2 -22.85 15.17 -29.64
C VAL A 2 -22.56 16.52 -28.99
N ASP A 3 -23.29 16.86 -27.94
CA ASP A 3 -23.14 18.15 -27.28
C ASP A 3 -21.78 18.23 -26.56
N HIS A 4 -21.20 19.42 -26.63
CA HIS A 4 -19.90 19.72 -26.03
C HIS A 4 -19.88 19.49 -24.51
N TRP A 5 -21.05 19.50 -23.84
CA TRP A 5 -21.17 19.22 -22.41
C TRP A 5 -21.00 17.73 -22.10
N LEU A 6 -21.63 16.84 -22.86
CA LEU A 6 -21.39 15.39 -22.78
C LEU A 6 -19.91 15.03 -23.00
N ILE A 7 -19.24 15.67 -23.96
CA ILE A 7 -17.80 15.44 -24.20
C ILE A 7 -16.98 15.89 -22.99
N LYS A 8 -17.27 17.04 -22.38
CA LYS A 8 -16.57 17.48 -21.16
C LYS A 8 -16.79 16.55 -19.98
N LEU A 9 -18.02 16.07 -19.80
CA LEU A 9 -18.32 15.10 -18.74
C LEU A 9 -17.58 13.78 -18.95
N LEU A 10 -17.52 13.28 -20.18
CA LEU A 10 -16.75 12.09 -20.53
C LEU A 10 -15.25 12.28 -20.30
N MET A 11 -14.69 13.44 -20.67
CA MET A 11 -13.28 13.73 -20.40
C MET A 11 -13.02 13.79 -18.89
N CYS A 12 -13.86 14.48 -18.12
CA CYS A 12 -13.73 14.54 -16.66
C CYS A 12 -13.84 13.16 -16.02
N SER A 13 -14.80 12.33 -16.43
CA SER A 13 -14.97 10.99 -15.87
C SER A 13 -13.77 10.08 -16.17
N VAL A 14 -13.22 10.15 -17.39
CA VAL A 14 -12.00 9.43 -17.76
C VAL A 14 -10.81 9.93 -16.93
N PHE A 15 -10.64 11.24 -16.75
CA PHE A 15 -9.56 11.78 -15.91
C PHE A 15 -9.65 11.31 -14.45
N ILE A 16 -10.86 11.34 -13.87
CA ILE A 16 -11.09 10.87 -12.50
C ILE A 16 -10.79 9.38 -12.39
N LEU A 17 -11.26 8.56 -13.34
CA LEU A 17 -11.04 7.12 -13.32
C LEU A 17 -9.55 6.75 -13.42
N ASN A 18 -8.79 7.44 -14.27
CA ASN A 18 -7.34 7.26 -14.38
C ASN A 18 -6.61 7.67 -13.10
N ALA A 19 -7.03 8.77 -12.46
CA ALA A 19 -6.44 9.22 -11.20
C ALA A 19 -6.67 8.20 -10.06
N GLN A 20 -7.83 7.54 -10.03
CA GLN A 20 -8.13 6.49 -9.06
C GLN A 20 -7.29 5.22 -9.29
N LEU A 21 -7.10 4.80 -10.56
CA LEU A 21 -6.19 3.70 -10.89
C LEU A 21 -4.73 3.99 -10.52
N ALA A 22 -4.28 5.24 -10.68
CA ALA A 22 -2.92 5.65 -10.33
C ALA A 22 -2.68 5.68 -8.82
N HIS A 23 -3.71 5.95 -8.02
CA HIS A 23 -3.66 5.92 -6.55
C HIS A 23 -3.90 4.52 -5.98
N GLY A 24 -3.42 3.48 -6.67
CA GLY A 24 -3.56 2.09 -6.23
C GLY A 24 -3.10 1.93 -4.79
N ALA A 25 -4.05 2.01 -3.86
CA ALA A 25 -3.79 1.85 -2.43
C ALA A 25 -3.49 0.37 -2.22
N LYS A 26 -2.21 0.04 -2.28
CA LYS A 26 -1.74 -1.30 -1.98
C LYS A 26 -1.82 -1.46 -0.47
N PHE A 27 -2.89 -2.07 0.00
CA PHE A 27 -3.00 -2.47 1.39
C PHE A 27 -2.05 -3.65 1.62
N VAL A 28 -0.97 -3.38 2.36
CA VAL A 28 -0.04 -4.41 2.82
C VAL A 28 -0.47 -4.85 4.21
N ASN A 29 -0.53 -6.16 4.42
CA ASN A 29 -0.91 -6.70 5.72
C ASN A 29 0.22 -6.51 6.74
N LEU A 30 -0.15 -6.15 7.96
CA LEU A 30 0.76 -6.17 9.10
C LEU A 30 0.87 -7.60 9.63
N THR A 31 2.11 -8.03 9.81
CA THR A 31 2.45 -9.33 10.42
C THR A 31 3.05 -9.09 11.80
N PHE A 32 2.37 -9.58 12.84
CA PHE A 32 2.87 -9.53 14.21
C PHE A 32 3.86 -10.66 14.47
N LEU A 33 4.89 -10.39 15.28
CA LEU A 33 5.87 -11.40 15.64
C LEU A 33 5.28 -12.35 16.71
N GLU A 34 4.92 -13.58 16.31
CA GLU A 34 4.19 -14.57 17.12
C GLU A 34 4.85 -14.92 18.49
N TRP A 35 6.15 -14.69 18.65
CA TRP A 35 6.91 -15.03 19.87
C TRP A 35 7.68 -13.85 20.46
N ALA A 36 7.28 -12.62 20.15
CA ALA A 36 7.99 -11.44 20.60
C ALA A 36 7.82 -11.21 22.10
N VAL A 37 6.59 -11.34 22.60
CA VAL A 37 6.25 -11.07 24.01
C VAL A 37 6.99 -12.01 24.99
N PRO A 38 6.98 -13.35 24.83
CA PRO A 38 7.74 -14.24 25.70
C PRO A 38 9.26 -14.02 25.67
N LYS A 39 9.78 -13.38 24.61
CA LYS A 39 11.20 -13.03 24.46
C LYS A 39 11.53 -11.62 24.96
N GLY A 40 10.55 -10.85 25.44
CA GLY A 40 10.73 -9.47 25.86
C GLY A 40 10.97 -8.46 24.73
N ALA A 41 10.76 -8.87 23.47
CA ALA A 41 10.81 -7.96 22.33
C ALA A 41 9.43 -7.32 22.14
N VAL A 42 9.21 -6.17 22.78
CA VAL A 42 7.90 -5.51 22.84
C VAL A 42 7.99 -4.03 22.53
N CYS A 43 6.86 -3.45 22.12
CA CYS A 43 6.67 -2.01 22.02
C CYS A 43 6.59 -1.36 23.42
N LEU A 44 6.53 -0.02 23.48
CA LEU A 44 6.43 0.72 24.74
C LEU A 44 5.19 0.38 25.57
N ASP A 45 4.12 -0.11 24.95
CA ASP A 45 2.88 -0.54 25.58
C ASP A 45 2.84 -2.04 25.94
N GLY A 46 3.91 -2.79 25.65
CA GLY A 46 3.99 -4.23 25.89
C GLY A 46 3.39 -5.11 24.79
N SER A 47 2.83 -4.53 23.73
CA SER A 47 2.36 -5.29 22.56
C SER A 47 3.52 -5.87 21.73
N PRO A 48 3.29 -6.94 20.93
CA PRO A 48 4.31 -7.43 20.01
C PRO A 48 4.54 -6.42 18.87
N PRO A 49 5.79 -6.22 18.42
CA PRO A 49 6.07 -5.47 17.19
C PRO A 49 5.48 -6.18 15.96
N ALA A 50 5.33 -5.42 14.88
CA ALA A 50 4.85 -5.90 13.60
C ALA A 50 5.69 -5.33 12.45
N TYR A 51 5.60 -5.97 11.28
CA TYR A 51 6.16 -5.46 10.03
C TYR A 51 5.12 -5.56 8.91
N ALA A 52 5.22 -4.67 7.93
CA ALA A 52 4.54 -4.78 6.65
C ALA A 52 5.55 -5.29 5.62
N LEU A 53 5.25 -6.43 4.97
CA LEU A 53 6.10 -6.98 3.92
C LEU A 53 5.43 -6.79 2.58
N ASP A 54 6.07 -5.98 1.74
CA ASP A 54 5.73 -5.92 0.33
C ASP A 54 6.79 -6.67 -0.50
N GLU A 55 6.40 -7.77 -1.14
CA GLU A 55 7.31 -8.61 -1.92
C GLU A 55 7.71 -7.91 -3.24
N GLY A 56 9.02 -7.83 -3.46
CA GLY A 56 9.59 -7.36 -4.72
C GLY A 56 9.29 -8.34 -5.87
N PHE A 57 9.35 -7.83 -7.11
CA PHE A 57 9.14 -8.63 -8.32
C PHE A 57 10.23 -8.32 -9.36
N GLY A 58 10.40 -9.23 -10.34
CA GLY A 58 11.42 -9.10 -11.37
C GLY A 58 12.83 -8.96 -10.78
N ASP A 59 13.55 -7.94 -11.22
CA ASP A 59 14.90 -7.63 -10.72
C ASP A 59 14.93 -7.28 -9.23
N GLY A 60 13.80 -6.86 -8.66
CA GLY A 60 13.64 -6.54 -7.24
C GLY A 60 13.43 -7.76 -6.32
N ALA A 61 13.17 -8.96 -6.85
CA ALA A 61 12.73 -10.12 -6.04
C ALA A 61 13.76 -10.58 -5.00
N ASN A 62 15.05 -10.32 -5.23
CA ASN A 62 16.15 -10.67 -4.31
C ASN A 62 16.80 -9.47 -3.62
N ASN A 63 16.18 -8.29 -3.74
CA ASN A 63 16.69 -7.05 -3.17
C ASN A 63 15.82 -6.64 -1.98
N TRP A 64 16.46 -6.21 -0.90
CA TRP A 64 15.78 -5.83 0.34
C TRP A 64 15.86 -4.32 0.58
N VAL A 65 14.73 -3.72 0.89
CA VAL A 65 14.63 -2.34 1.38
C VAL A 65 14.00 -2.42 2.76
N ILE A 66 14.69 -1.85 3.76
CA ILE A 66 14.21 -1.80 5.13
C ILE A 66 13.89 -0.34 5.44
N PHE A 67 12.62 -0.07 5.73
CA PHE A 67 12.16 1.21 6.23
C PHE A 67 11.85 1.07 7.72
N ILE A 68 12.38 1.98 8.52
CA ILE A 68 12.17 2.04 9.97
C ILE A 68 11.47 3.37 10.23
N GLU A 69 10.28 3.30 10.83
CA GLU A 69 9.49 4.46 11.26
C GLU A 69 9.91 4.96 12.64
#